data_AF-A0A0F2QCU8-F1
#
_entry.id   AF-A0A0F2QCU8-F1
#
_cell.length_a   1.000
_cell.length_b   1.000
_cell.length_c   1.000
_cell.angle_alpha   90.00
_cell.angle_beta   90.00
_cell.angle_gamma   90.00
#
_symmetry.space_group_name_H-M   'P 1'
#
loop_
_entity.id
_entity.type
_entity.pdbx_description
1 polymer ?
#
loop_
_entity_poly.entity_id
_entity_poly.type
_entity_poly.pdbx_seq_one_letter_code
_entity_poly.pdbx_strand_id
1 'polypeptide(L)'
;MALSENEITVCTAPAGSPSDAVTLPPIYPEWLGDRAFSGTHGSRFNYVVGEMARGITTPRMVVAAVRAGCVGFYGSAGLPVDEIERGLRLIKSELSAGQAAWGANLIHTPQQPGYEADVVNLFIREDVKRVSASAYMRLSPEIVRYTALGLSRDHNGNIVRAHHVFAKVSRAEVAEQFMAPAPDAILKDLVASGAISAEQANLSSQVPVAAEITAEADSGGHTDRRAAAPLFSSICAARDRVAAKTGIDPNTIRIGVAGGIATPQAVTAAFSMGAAYVLTGSINQAAVESGLSLAGRQLLAKAGPADVAMAPAADMFEQGVEVQVLKRGTLFAMRGKKLFYLYRSGAAFETLDPKDQAWVEDVIGEPFAAAWKATRDYISKVNPREAERAEQDGNKRFALVARRYLFNGAQLARDGDTARVADYQIWCGPAQGAFNEWVEGTFLEKIENRTVRQIAWNLMEGAARITRAAQLRAVGVAVPPTAFSYAPQKFSETEAA
;
A
#
# COMPACT_ATOMS: atom_id res chain seq x y z
N MET A 1 9.20 -34.10 -11.08
CA MET A 1 8.29 -33.11 -11.69
C MET A 1 8.48 -33.24 -13.20
N ALA A 2 7.62 -34.01 -13.86
CA ALA A 2 7.69 -34.20 -15.31
C ALA A 2 7.16 -32.91 -15.96
N LEU A 3 8.04 -32.19 -16.66
CA LEU A 3 7.72 -31.00 -17.42
C LEU A 3 6.75 -31.38 -18.55
N SER A 4 5.69 -30.61 -18.75
CA SER A 4 4.80 -30.83 -19.90
C SER A 4 5.54 -30.45 -21.19
N GLU A 5 5.43 -31.27 -22.23
CA GLU A 5 6.10 -31.11 -23.54
C GLU A 5 5.74 -29.82 -24.29
N ASN A 6 4.84 -28.98 -23.76
CA ASN A 6 4.31 -27.79 -24.41
C ASN A 6 5.08 -26.48 -24.13
N GLU A 7 6.14 -26.48 -23.31
CA GLU A 7 6.91 -25.25 -22.99
C GLU A 7 8.13 -24.98 -23.90
N ILE A 8 8.45 -25.88 -24.84
CA ILE A 8 9.54 -25.67 -25.81
C ILE A 8 8.94 -25.59 -27.22
N THR A 9 8.65 -24.38 -27.68
CA THR A 9 8.36 -24.17 -29.12
C THR A 9 9.68 -23.99 -29.86
N VAL A 10 10.21 -25.08 -30.44
CA VAL A 10 11.29 -24.98 -31.42
C VAL A 10 10.69 -24.45 -32.73
N CYS A 11 10.80 -23.14 -32.97
CA CYS A 11 10.50 -22.59 -34.28
C CYS A 11 11.64 -22.96 -35.25
N THR A 12 11.44 -23.99 -36.06
CA THR A 12 12.39 -24.33 -37.13
C THR A 12 12.27 -23.32 -38.27
N ALA A 13 13.35 -22.60 -38.57
CA ALA A 13 13.42 -21.71 -39.73
C ALA A 13 13.24 -22.50 -41.04
N PRO A 14 12.66 -21.90 -42.10
CA PRO A 14 12.59 -22.52 -43.42
C PRO A 14 14.00 -22.81 -43.95
N ALA A 15 14.15 -23.96 -44.63
CA ALA A 15 15.42 -24.41 -45.20
C ALA A 15 16.02 -23.35 -46.14
N GLY A 16 17.23 -22.89 -45.83
CA GLY A 16 17.98 -21.88 -46.61
C GLY A 16 18.15 -20.51 -45.93
N SER A 17 17.62 -20.32 -44.73
CA SER A 17 17.88 -19.12 -43.90
C SER A 17 19.20 -19.28 -43.13
N PRO A 18 20.05 -18.25 -42.97
CA PRO A 18 21.20 -18.33 -42.06
C PRO A 18 20.75 -18.75 -40.65
N SER A 19 21.61 -19.47 -39.94
CA SER A 19 21.31 -20.16 -38.68
C SER A 19 21.09 -19.20 -37.49
N ASP A 20 20.01 -18.44 -37.48
CA ASP A 20 19.69 -17.53 -36.37
C ASP A 20 18.72 -18.18 -35.38
N ALA A 21 19.05 -19.42 -34.95
CA ALA A 21 18.32 -20.08 -33.87
C ALA A 21 18.73 -19.47 -32.53
N VAL A 22 17.89 -18.60 -31.97
CA VAL A 22 18.06 -18.05 -30.62
C VAL A 22 17.46 -19.02 -29.61
N THR A 23 18.28 -19.49 -28.66
CA THR A 23 17.79 -20.26 -27.50
C THR A 23 17.84 -19.39 -26.25
N LEU A 24 16.71 -19.23 -25.58
CA LEU A 24 16.61 -18.53 -24.30
C LEU A 24 16.12 -19.50 -23.22
N PRO A 25 16.62 -19.41 -21.97
CA PRO A 25 16.13 -20.24 -20.87
C PRO A 25 14.67 -19.91 -20.57
N PRO A 26 13.88 -20.82 -19.96
CA PRO A 26 12.51 -20.53 -19.55
C PRO A 26 12.47 -19.31 -18.62
N ILE A 27 11.32 -18.64 -18.59
CA ILE A 27 11.07 -17.54 -17.65
C ILE A 27 9.73 -17.80 -16.99
N TYR A 28 9.75 -17.84 -15.67
CA TYR A 28 8.57 -18.10 -14.87
C TYR A 28 8.21 -16.87 -14.04
N PRO A 29 6.93 -16.65 -13.73
CA PRO A 29 6.52 -15.47 -12.96
C PRO A 29 7.20 -15.39 -11.57
N GLU A 30 7.55 -16.53 -10.97
CA GLU A 30 8.29 -16.67 -9.70
C GLU A 30 9.74 -16.17 -9.77
N TRP A 31 10.29 -16.02 -10.98
CA TRP A 31 11.67 -15.58 -11.20
C TRP A 31 11.77 -14.08 -11.46
N LEU A 32 10.64 -13.37 -11.58
CA LEU A 32 10.64 -11.92 -11.76
C LEU A 32 10.92 -11.22 -10.43
N GLY A 33 11.85 -10.26 -10.43
CA GLY A 33 12.30 -9.56 -9.22
C GLY A 33 13.42 -10.30 -8.50
N ASP A 34 13.51 -10.10 -7.18
CA ASP A 34 14.58 -10.68 -6.36
C ASP A 34 14.14 -11.99 -5.70
N ARG A 35 14.78 -13.12 -6.04
CA ARG A 35 14.46 -14.42 -5.45
C ARG A 35 14.80 -14.52 -3.95
N ALA A 36 15.67 -13.65 -3.44
CA ALA A 36 15.92 -13.57 -2.00
C ALA A 36 14.70 -13.03 -1.24
N PHE A 37 13.85 -12.20 -1.89
CA PHE A 37 12.60 -11.73 -1.31
C PHE A 37 11.64 -12.87 -1.04
N SER A 38 11.30 -13.66 -2.07
CA SER A 38 10.40 -14.79 -1.95
C SER A 38 10.92 -15.84 -0.96
N GLY A 39 12.23 -16.13 -0.99
CA GLY A 39 12.88 -17.00 -0.01
C GLY A 39 12.77 -16.50 1.44
N THR A 40 12.99 -15.20 1.66
CA THR A 40 12.89 -14.59 3.00
C THR A 40 11.45 -14.59 3.52
N HIS A 41 10.48 -14.30 2.65
CA HIS A 41 9.10 -14.10 3.09
C HIS A 41 8.21 -15.34 2.97
N GLY A 42 8.69 -16.41 2.35
CA GLY A 42 7.92 -17.63 2.12
C GLY A 42 6.76 -17.41 1.14
N SER A 43 6.93 -16.47 0.20
CA SER A 43 5.98 -16.24 -0.89
C SER A 43 6.45 -16.97 -2.15
N ARG A 44 5.52 -17.26 -3.07
CA ARG A 44 5.84 -17.78 -4.41
C ARG A 44 6.26 -16.66 -5.36
N PHE A 45 5.53 -15.54 -5.30
CA PHE A 45 5.78 -14.38 -6.15
C PHE A 45 6.38 -13.23 -5.36
N ASN A 46 7.19 -12.42 -6.04
CA ASN A 46 7.70 -11.14 -5.55
C ASN A 46 6.62 -10.05 -5.71
N TYR A 47 5.46 -10.32 -5.12
CA TYR A 47 4.24 -9.54 -5.27
C TYR A 47 3.60 -9.33 -3.89
N VAL A 48 3.31 -8.06 -3.58
CA VAL A 48 2.70 -7.63 -2.32
C VAL A 48 1.31 -7.09 -2.60
N VAL A 49 0.31 -7.62 -1.89
CA VAL A 49 -1.00 -7.01 -1.73
C VAL A 49 -0.92 -6.02 -0.58
N GLY A 50 -0.89 -4.73 -0.93
CA GLY A 50 -0.70 -3.64 0.01
C GLY A 50 -1.86 -3.47 0.99
N GLU A 51 -1.53 -2.88 2.13
CA GLU A 51 -2.52 -2.43 3.09
C GLU A 51 -3.37 -1.28 2.53
N MET A 52 -4.67 -1.33 2.82
CA MET A 52 -5.61 -0.25 2.55
C MET A 52 -6.38 0.03 3.83
N ALA A 53 -6.29 1.26 4.31
CA ALA A 53 -6.70 1.67 5.66
C ALA A 53 -8.15 1.32 5.98
N ARG A 54 -8.46 1.29 7.28
CA ARG A 54 -9.78 1.06 7.85
C ARG A 54 -10.42 -0.27 7.42
N GLY A 55 -9.60 -1.31 7.37
CA GLY A 55 -10.05 -2.67 7.08
C GLY A 55 -10.43 -2.91 5.62
N ILE A 56 -10.10 -2.01 4.69
CA ILE A 56 -10.34 -2.24 3.25
C ILE A 56 -9.53 -3.46 2.78
N THR A 57 -8.25 -3.56 3.15
CA THR A 57 -7.54 -4.84 3.05
C THR A 57 -7.98 -5.69 4.25
N THR A 58 -8.97 -6.55 4.03
CA THR A 58 -9.59 -7.38 5.08
C THR A 58 -8.69 -8.54 5.50
N PRO A 59 -8.94 -9.19 6.66
CA PRO A 59 -8.31 -10.47 7.01
C PRO A 59 -8.47 -11.53 5.90
N ARG A 60 -9.67 -11.65 5.33
CA ARG A 60 -9.97 -12.58 4.23
C ARG A 60 -9.11 -12.29 2.99
N MET A 61 -8.89 -11.01 2.69
CA MET A 61 -8.06 -10.58 1.57
C MET A 61 -6.58 -10.93 1.78
N VAL A 62 -6.07 -10.80 3.01
CA VAL A 62 -4.72 -11.24 3.37
C VAL A 62 -4.59 -12.75 3.22
N VAL A 63 -5.56 -13.52 3.73
CA VAL A 63 -5.60 -14.98 3.56
C VAL A 63 -5.62 -15.36 2.07
N ALA A 64 -6.41 -14.69 1.25
CA ALA A 64 -6.47 -14.91 -0.19
C ALA A 64 -5.13 -14.57 -0.88
N ALA A 65 -4.44 -13.50 -0.46
CA ALA A 65 -3.11 -13.15 -0.98
C ALA A 65 -2.08 -14.24 -0.67
N VAL A 66 -2.02 -14.71 0.58
CA VAL A 66 -1.11 -15.78 1.01
C VAL A 66 -1.40 -17.09 0.27
N ARG A 67 -2.68 -17.46 0.17
CA ARG A 67 -3.12 -18.65 -0.59
C ARG A 67 -2.93 -18.51 -2.09
N ALA A 68 -2.68 -17.31 -2.61
CA ALA A 68 -2.28 -17.06 -4.00
C ALA A 68 -0.75 -16.97 -4.17
N GLY A 69 0.03 -17.24 -3.12
CA GLY A 69 1.49 -17.20 -3.15
C GLY A 69 2.09 -15.79 -3.07
N CYS A 70 1.32 -14.79 -2.65
CA CYS A 70 1.75 -13.40 -2.50
C CYS A 70 2.00 -13.05 -1.02
N VAL A 71 2.65 -11.90 -0.77
CA VAL A 71 2.68 -11.30 0.57
C VAL A 71 1.43 -10.43 0.77
N GLY A 72 0.74 -10.53 1.90
CA GLY A 72 -0.45 -9.70 2.20
C GLY A 72 -0.33 -8.88 3.49
N PHE A 73 -0.70 -7.60 3.44
CA PHE A 73 -0.71 -6.73 4.64
C PHE A 73 -2.13 -6.32 5.02
N TYR A 74 -2.53 -6.67 6.26
CA TYR A 74 -3.81 -6.27 6.82
C TYR A 74 -3.92 -4.75 6.97
N GLY A 75 -5.06 -4.20 6.52
CA GLY A 75 -5.38 -2.77 6.54
C GLY A 75 -5.74 -2.21 7.91
N SER A 76 -4.87 -2.36 8.91
CA SER A 76 -5.12 -2.00 10.31
C SER A 76 -5.09 -0.49 10.63
N ALA A 77 -4.62 0.36 9.72
CA ALA A 77 -4.62 1.81 9.95
C ALA A 77 -6.01 2.37 10.23
N GLY A 78 -6.14 3.14 11.31
CA GLY A 78 -7.39 3.80 11.70
C GLY A 78 -8.44 2.88 12.32
N LEU A 79 -8.09 1.62 12.66
CA LEU A 79 -8.95 0.71 13.41
C LEU A 79 -8.62 0.73 14.90
N PRO A 80 -9.60 0.54 15.80
CA PRO A 80 -9.34 0.30 17.21
C PRO A 80 -8.46 -0.93 17.45
N VAL A 81 -7.65 -0.93 18.52
CA VAL A 81 -6.69 -2.01 18.83
C VAL A 81 -7.37 -3.37 18.99
N ASP A 82 -8.58 -3.42 19.56
CA ASP A 82 -9.38 -4.64 19.70
C ASP A 82 -9.88 -5.19 18.34
N GLU A 83 -10.17 -4.30 17.39
CA GLU A 83 -10.53 -4.70 16.03
C GLU A 83 -9.32 -5.24 15.28
N ILE A 84 -8.15 -4.61 15.47
CA ILE A 84 -6.88 -5.11 14.93
C ILE A 84 -6.62 -6.52 15.48
N GLU A 85 -6.74 -6.74 16.78
CA GLU A 85 -6.52 -8.04 17.42
C GLU A 85 -7.45 -9.12 16.85
N ARG A 86 -8.75 -8.82 16.70
CA ARG A 86 -9.71 -9.74 16.06
C ARG A 86 -9.32 -10.08 14.62
N GLY A 87 -8.89 -9.09 13.84
CA GLY A 87 -8.43 -9.28 12.47
C GLY A 87 -7.19 -10.18 12.38
N LEU A 88 -6.19 -9.95 13.25
CA LEU A 88 -4.97 -10.76 13.33
C LEU A 88 -5.28 -12.23 13.67
N ARG A 89 -6.15 -12.46 14.65
CA ARG A 89 -6.55 -13.82 15.05
C ARG A 89 -7.27 -14.57 13.94
N LEU A 90 -8.12 -13.89 13.17
CA LEU A 90 -8.79 -14.47 12.01
C LEU A 90 -7.79 -14.86 10.91
N ILE A 91 -6.78 -14.04 10.63
CA ILE A 91 -5.73 -14.39 9.66
C ILE A 91 -4.99 -15.66 10.12
N LYS A 92 -4.58 -15.70 11.39
CA LYS A 92 -3.87 -16.84 11.97
C LYS A 92 -4.70 -18.13 11.97
N SER A 93 -6.00 -18.05 12.26
CA SER A 93 -6.85 -19.25 12.28
C SER A 93 -7.05 -19.87 10.90
N GLU A 94 -6.89 -19.09 9.84
CA GLU A 94 -7.10 -19.50 8.44
C GLU A 94 -5.82 -19.94 7.72
N LEU A 95 -4.64 -19.68 8.31
CA LEU A 95 -3.34 -19.97 7.72
C LEU A 95 -2.57 -20.99 8.55
N SER A 96 -1.90 -21.92 7.88
CA SER A 96 -1.00 -22.86 8.54
C SER A 96 0.29 -22.18 9.00
N ALA A 97 1.01 -22.78 9.95
CA ALA A 97 2.25 -22.22 10.50
C ALA A 97 3.34 -21.94 9.44
N GLY A 98 3.35 -22.68 8.32
CA GLY A 98 4.27 -22.47 7.20
C GLY A 98 3.89 -21.29 6.28
N GLN A 99 2.67 -20.79 6.36
CA GLN A 99 2.16 -19.70 5.53
C GLN A 99 2.44 -18.34 6.18
N ALA A 100 3.72 -17.99 6.26
CA ALA A 100 4.19 -16.82 6.99
C ALA A 100 4.14 -15.51 6.19
N ALA A 101 3.76 -15.52 4.91
CA ALA A 101 3.78 -14.38 3.99
C ALA A 101 2.69 -13.32 4.27
N TRP A 102 2.43 -13.00 5.53
CA TRP A 102 1.46 -11.98 5.92
C TRP A 102 1.97 -11.08 7.04
N GLY A 103 1.35 -9.91 7.13
CA GLY A 103 1.60 -8.93 8.16
C GLY A 103 0.44 -7.97 8.34
N ALA A 104 0.69 -6.88 9.05
CA ALA A 104 -0.28 -5.81 9.25
C ALA A 104 0.35 -4.44 9.06
N ASN A 105 -0.48 -3.43 8.82
CA ASN A 105 -0.02 -2.06 8.72
C ASN A 105 0.30 -1.48 10.10
N LEU A 106 1.51 -0.93 10.23
CA LEU A 106 1.88 -0.01 11.31
C LEU A 106 1.97 1.40 10.76
N ILE A 107 0.92 2.20 10.96
CA ILE A 107 0.88 3.59 10.49
C ILE A 107 1.39 4.54 11.57
N HIS A 108 2.30 5.44 11.19
CA HIS A 108 2.75 6.48 12.10
C HIS A 108 1.61 7.47 12.38
N THR A 109 1.21 7.60 13.64
CA THR A 109 0.05 8.42 14.06
C THR A 109 0.45 9.42 15.15
N PRO A 110 1.21 10.48 14.83
CA PRO A 110 1.75 11.41 15.84
C PRO A 110 0.65 12.19 16.58
N GLN A 111 -0.55 12.29 16.00
CA GLN A 111 -1.70 12.97 16.61
C GLN A 111 -2.39 12.13 17.70
N GLN A 112 -2.04 10.84 17.84
CA GLN A 112 -2.60 9.94 18.85
C GLN A 112 -1.47 9.31 19.69
N PRO A 113 -0.93 10.03 20.68
CA PRO A 113 0.14 9.51 21.55
C PRO A 113 -0.23 8.16 22.18
N GLY A 114 0.73 7.23 22.22
CA GLY A 114 0.54 5.89 22.79
C GLY A 114 -0.05 4.86 21.84
N TYR A 115 -0.84 5.26 20.84
CA TYR A 115 -1.50 4.32 19.92
C TYR A 115 -0.51 3.42 19.17
N GLU A 116 0.58 3.99 18.65
CA GLU A 116 1.61 3.22 17.95
C GLU A 116 2.26 2.17 18.87
N ALA A 117 2.50 2.52 20.14
CA ALA A 117 3.05 1.60 21.13
C ALA A 117 2.07 0.47 21.46
N ASP A 118 0.77 0.77 21.61
CA ASP A 118 -0.28 -0.23 21.83
C ASP A 118 -0.38 -1.23 20.66
N VAL A 119 -0.28 -0.74 19.43
CA VAL A 119 -0.28 -1.58 18.22
C VAL A 119 0.99 -2.45 18.14
N VAL A 120 2.17 -1.89 18.43
CA VAL A 120 3.41 -2.67 18.46
C VAL A 120 3.38 -3.73 19.57
N ASN A 121 2.87 -3.40 20.76
CA ASN A 121 2.67 -4.36 21.84
C ASN A 121 1.72 -5.50 21.42
N LEU A 122 0.63 -5.17 20.72
CA LEU A 122 -0.28 -6.16 20.15
C LEU A 122 0.44 -7.05 19.13
N PHE A 123 1.20 -6.48 18.20
CA PHE A 123 1.92 -7.24 17.17
C PHE A 123 2.95 -8.20 17.75
N ILE A 124 3.69 -7.77 18.78
CA ILE A 124 4.65 -8.64 19.48
C ILE A 124 3.91 -9.78 20.20
N ARG A 125 2.83 -9.46 20.95
CA ARG A 125 2.02 -10.47 21.67
C ARG A 125 1.42 -11.49 20.70
N GLU A 126 0.97 -11.02 19.55
CA GLU A 126 0.38 -11.83 18.50
C GLU A 126 1.43 -12.35 17.49
N ASP A 127 2.72 -12.36 17.78
CA ASP A 127 3.78 -12.91 16.89
C ASP A 127 3.61 -12.49 15.42
N VAL A 128 3.23 -11.23 15.18
CA VAL A 128 3.13 -10.67 13.83
C VAL A 128 4.55 -10.37 13.38
N LYS A 129 5.04 -11.17 12.42
CA LYS A 129 6.45 -11.13 11.99
C LYS A 129 6.75 -10.11 10.91
N ARG A 130 5.74 -9.50 10.29
CA ARG A 130 5.90 -8.54 9.19
C ARG A 130 5.00 -7.33 9.44
N VAL A 131 5.57 -6.14 9.31
CA VAL A 131 4.80 -4.88 9.34
C VAL A 131 5.04 -4.09 8.07
N SER A 132 3.97 -3.53 7.52
CA SER A 132 4.04 -2.47 6.51
C SER A 132 4.05 -1.14 7.26
N ALA A 133 5.21 -0.48 7.31
CA ALA A 133 5.41 0.79 8.01
C ALA A 133 5.11 1.95 7.06
N SER A 134 4.08 2.75 7.35
CA SER A 134 3.61 3.84 6.47
C SER A 134 3.46 5.16 7.22
N ALA A 135 3.50 6.27 6.46
CA ALA A 135 3.38 7.66 6.95
C ALA A 135 4.50 8.16 7.90
N TYR A 136 5.61 7.43 8.02
CA TYR A 136 6.76 7.87 8.81
C TYR A 136 7.50 9.02 8.13
N MET A 137 7.76 10.09 8.88
CA MET A 137 8.67 11.18 8.48
C MET A 137 10.06 11.04 9.12
N ARG A 138 10.10 10.36 10.26
CA ARG A 138 11.29 9.99 11.03
C ARG A 138 11.03 8.67 11.73
N LEU A 139 12.08 7.94 12.12
CA LEU A 139 11.91 6.76 12.95
C LEU A 139 11.25 7.10 14.29
N SER A 140 10.32 6.25 14.72
CA SER A 140 9.82 6.26 16.10
C SER A 140 10.62 5.27 16.96
N PRO A 141 10.57 5.41 18.30
CA PRO A 141 11.08 4.38 19.20
C PRO A 141 10.41 3.01 18.99
N GLU A 142 9.12 2.99 18.66
CA GLU A 142 8.34 1.75 18.55
C GLU A 142 8.71 0.91 17.32
N ILE A 143 8.98 1.54 16.16
CA ILE A 143 9.45 0.77 14.99
C ILE A 143 10.87 0.23 15.20
N VAL A 144 11.74 1.00 15.89
CA VAL A 144 13.09 0.54 16.26
C VAL A 144 13.01 -0.63 17.24
N ARG A 145 12.14 -0.52 18.26
CA ARG A 145 11.86 -1.59 19.23
C ARG A 145 11.35 -2.85 18.55
N TYR A 146 10.39 -2.72 17.63
CA TYR A 146 9.85 -3.86 16.89
C TYR A 146 10.95 -4.59 16.10
N THR A 147 11.81 -3.86 15.38
CA THR A 147 12.99 -4.42 14.71
C THR A 147 13.91 -5.12 15.70
N ALA A 148 14.35 -4.44 16.75
CA ALA A 148 15.35 -4.94 17.70
C ALA A 148 14.89 -6.21 18.43
N LEU A 149 13.62 -6.29 18.82
CA LEU A 149 13.05 -7.48 19.46
C LEU A 149 13.05 -8.72 18.57
N GLY A 150 13.07 -8.54 17.25
CA GLY A 150 13.14 -9.62 16.28
C GLY A 150 14.57 -10.03 15.90
N LEU A 151 15.61 -9.46 16.52
CA LEU A 151 17.00 -9.79 16.20
C LEU A 151 17.58 -10.79 17.21
N SER A 152 18.32 -11.76 16.69
CA SER A 152 19.08 -12.74 17.46
C SER A 152 20.33 -13.17 16.69
N ARG A 153 21.19 -13.99 17.31
CA ARG A 153 22.27 -14.69 16.60
C ARG A 153 21.93 -16.16 16.39
N ASP A 154 22.26 -16.71 15.22
CA ASP A 154 22.24 -18.15 14.99
C ASP A 154 23.44 -18.85 15.65
N HIS A 155 23.50 -20.19 15.52
CA HIS A 155 24.58 -21.00 16.07
C HIS A 155 25.96 -20.74 15.43
N ASN A 156 26.01 -20.05 14.28
CA ASN A 156 27.24 -19.64 13.60
C ASN A 156 27.62 -18.19 13.94
N GLY A 157 26.82 -17.49 14.76
CA GLY A 157 27.03 -16.10 15.13
C GLY A 157 26.46 -15.08 14.13
N ASN A 158 25.79 -15.50 13.06
CA ASN A 158 25.15 -14.59 12.10
C ASN A 158 23.91 -13.93 12.73
N ILE A 159 23.66 -12.67 12.38
CA ILE A 159 22.46 -11.97 12.82
C ILE A 159 21.26 -12.51 12.03
N VAL A 160 20.25 -13.00 12.75
CA VAL A 160 18.99 -13.46 12.18
C VAL A 160 17.88 -12.47 12.54
N ARG A 161 16.95 -12.30 11.60
CA ARG A 161 15.78 -11.43 11.73
C ARG A 161 14.51 -12.28 11.70
N ALA A 162 13.74 -12.24 12.78
CA ALA A 162 12.39 -12.77 12.87
C ALA A 162 11.32 -11.72 12.53
N HIS A 163 11.60 -10.44 12.79
CA HIS A 163 10.69 -9.33 12.50
C HIS A 163 11.14 -8.51 11.29
N HIS A 164 10.28 -8.44 10.28
CA HIS A 164 10.51 -7.74 9.03
C HIS A 164 9.71 -6.45 8.95
N VAL A 165 10.37 -5.37 8.57
CA VAL A 165 9.75 -4.06 8.39
C VAL A 165 9.81 -3.74 6.91
N PHE A 166 8.65 -3.51 6.32
CA PHE A 166 8.46 -3.03 4.96
C PHE A 166 8.20 -1.53 5.03
N ALA A 167 9.25 -0.73 4.90
CA ALA A 167 9.13 0.72 4.99
C ALA A 167 8.63 1.30 3.67
N LYS A 168 7.41 1.85 3.67
CA LYS A 168 6.81 2.46 2.49
C LYS A 168 7.09 3.96 2.48
N VAL A 169 7.82 4.41 1.47
CA VAL A 169 8.45 5.74 1.42
C VAL A 169 8.36 6.34 0.02
N SER A 170 8.18 7.66 -0.04
CA SER A 170 8.20 8.45 -1.27
C SER A 170 9.41 9.39 -1.35
N ARG A 171 10.30 9.37 -0.36
CA ARG A 171 11.38 10.35 -0.16
C ARG A 171 12.67 9.67 0.26
N ALA A 172 13.78 10.06 -0.36
CA ALA A 172 15.09 9.46 -0.13
C ALA A 172 15.58 9.69 1.31
N GLU A 173 15.37 10.87 1.86
CA GLU A 173 15.74 11.24 3.23
C GLU A 173 14.99 10.45 4.31
N VAL A 174 13.80 9.91 3.99
CA VAL A 174 13.08 8.99 4.88
C VAL A 174 13.59 7.56 4.69
N ALA A 175 13.77 7.13 3.44
CA ALA A 175 14.39 5.84 3.10
C ALA A 175 15.74 5.64 3.79
N GLU A 176 16.62 6.65 3.77
CA GLU A 176 17.94 6.58 4.39
C GLU A 176 17.89 6.24 5.87
N GLN A 177 16.90 6.76 6.61
CA GLN A 177 16.73 6.46 8.03
C GLN A 177 16.36 5.00 8.27
N PHE A 178 15.49 4.42 7.42
CA PHE A 178 15.10 3.02 7.52
C PHE A 178 16.20 2.05 7.09
N MET A 179 17.02 2.44 6.11
CA MET A 179 18.14 1.65 5.61
C MET A 179 19.37 1.72 6.52
N ALA A 180 19.48 2.74 7.38
CA ALA A 180 20.57 2.86 8.33
C ALA A 180 20.33 1.99 9.58
N PRO A 181 21.37 1.71 10.39
CA PRO A 181 21.19 1.18 11.72
C PRO A 181 20.33 2.09 12.60
N ALA A 182 19.70 1.50 13.61
CA ALA A 182 18.89 2.25 14.55
C ALA A 182 19.74 3.32 15.29
N PRO A 183 19.22 4.55 15.49
CA PRO A 183 19.97 5.60 16.17
C PRO A 183 20.32 5.24 17.62
N ASP A 184 21.59 5.45 18.01
CA ASP A 184 22.10 5.16 19.36
C ASP A 184 21.28 5.78 20.48
N ALA A 185 20.77 7.00 20.28
CA ALA A 185 19.94 7.67 21.29
C ALA A 185 18.65 6.88 21.57
N ILE A 186 17.96 6.43 20.51
CA ILE A 186 16.74 5.61 20.63
C ILE A 186 17.08 4.27 21.28
N LEU A 187 18.17 3.62 20.87
CA LEU A 187 18.59 2.34 21.44
C LEU A 187 18.91 2.44 22.93
N LYS A 188 19.62 3.49 23.36
CA LYS A 188 19.94 3.74 24.78
C LYS A 188 18.68 3.94 25.61
N ASP A 189 17.72 4.72 25.12
CA ASP A 189 16.46 4.96 25.81
C ASP A 189 15.62 3.67 25.93
N LEU A 190 15.61 2.84 24.88
CA LEU A 190 14.92 1.54 24.88
C LEU A 190 15.58 0.54 25.85
N VAL A 191 16.91 0.53 25.96
CA VAL A 191 17.62 -0.30 26.95
C VAL A 191 17.37 0.20 28.38
N ALA A 192 17.44 1.51 28.61
CA ALA A 192 17.23 2.11 29.92
C ALA A 192 15.82 1.87 30.48
N SER A 193 14.81 1.82 29.59
CA SER A 193 13.42 1.49 29.94
C SER A 193 13.15 -0.01 30.04
N GLY A 194 14.12 -0.87 29.71
CA GLY A 194 13.96 -2.33 29.68
C GLY A 194 13.09 -2.84 28.52
N ALA A 195 12.82 -1.99 27.52
CA ALA A 195 12.01 -2.35 26.35
C ALA A 195 12.73 -3.31 25.39
N ILE A 196 14.07 -3.30 25.40
CA ILE A 196 14.96 -4.24 24.70
C ILE A 196 16.18 -4.57 25.57
N SER A 197 16.84 -5.69 25.30
CA SER A 197 18.11 -6.04 25.95
C SER A 197 19.30 -5.27 25.35
N ALA A 198 20.41 -5.19 26.09
CA ALA A 198 21.67 -4.63 25.58
C ALA A 198 22.20 -5.41 24.36
N GLU A 199 21.97 -6.72 24.31
CA GLU A 199 22.33 -7.55 23.16
C GLU A 199 21.49 -7.18 21.93
N GLN A 200 20.17 -7.04 22.07
CA GLN A 200 19.28 -6.62 20.98
C GLN A 200 19.64 -5.23 20.46
N ALA A 201 20.01 -4.30 21.35
CA ALA A 201 20.50 -2.98 20.95
C ALA A 201 21.80 -3.07 20.13
N ASN A 202 22.77 -3.88 20.57
CA ASN A 202 24.01 -4.12 19.84
C ASN A 202 23.77 -4.78 18.47
N LEU A 203 22.82 -5.71 18.35
CA LEU A 203 22.45 -6.28 17.05
C LEU A 203 21.81 -5.23 16.15
N SER A 204 20.92 -4.40 16.70
CA SER A 204 20.20 -3.37 15.95
C SER A 204 21.08 -2.23 15.45
N SER A 205 22.28 -2.04 16.01
CA SER A 205 23.26 -1.07 15.52
C SER A 205 24.12 -1.61 14.36
N GLN A 206 23.94 -2.88 13.97
CA GLN A 206 24.73 -3.54 12.91
C GLN A 206 23.92 -3.84 11.64
N VAL A 207 22.60 -3.68 11.68
CA VAL A 207 21.69 -4.04 10.58
C VAL A 207 20.75 -2.86 10.27
N PRO A 208 20.21 -2.76 9.04
CA PRO A 208 19.22 -1.73 8.73
C PRO A 208 17.98 -1.87 9.62
N VAL A 209 17.28 -0.77 9.95
CA VAL A 209 15.98 -0.84 10.63
C VAL A 209 14.98 -1.64 9.79
N ALA A 210 14.96 -1.42 8.47
CA ALA A 210 14.15 -2.14 7.50
C ALA A 210 15.01 -2.69 6.35
N ALA A 211 14.87 -3.98 6.04
CA ALA A 211 15.52 -4.61 4.89
C ALA A 211 14.65 -4.52 3.62
N GLU A 212 13.35 -4.27 3.77
CA GLU A 212 12.41 -4.10 2.67
C GLU A 212 11.96 -2.64 2.59
N ILE A 213 12.26 -1.98 1.48
CA ILE A 213 11.89 -0.59 1.22
C ILE A 213 10.95 -0.56 0.02
N THR A 214 9.73 -0.06 0.20
CA THR A 214 8.78 0.13 -0.89
C THR A 214 8.83 1.59 -1.35
N ALA A 215 9.37 1.82 -2.55
CA ALA A 215 9.29 3.12 -3.22
C ALA A 215 7.87 3.37 -3.71
N GLU A 216 7.10 4.18 -3.00
CA GLU A 216 5.70 4.50 -3.33
C GLU A 216 5.61 5.74 -4.22
N ALA A 217 5.36 5.48 -5.50
CA ALA A 217 5.11 6.49 -6.53
C ALA A 217 3.68 7.05 -6.41
N ASP A 218 3.18 7.67 -7.49
CA ASP A 218 1.79 8.11 -7.56
C ASP A 218 0.80 6.96 -7.27
N SER A 219 -0.04 7.15 -6.25
CA SER A 219 -0.85 6.10 -5.64
C SER A 219 -2.20 6.63 -5.16
N GLY A 220 -3.14 5.74 -4.85
CA GLY A 220 -4.42 6.14 -4.25
C GLY A 220 -4.25 6.48 -2.77
N GLY A 221 -5.01 7.45 -2.27
CA GLY A 221 -4.87 7.93 -0.89
C GLY A 221 -3.76 8.97 -0.75
N HIS A 222 -3.01 8.96 0.36
CA HIS A 222 -1.90 9.90 0.56
C HIS A 222 -0.78 9.63 -0.45
N THR A 223 -0.41 10.66 -1.22
CA THR A 223 0.65 10.53 -2.23
C THR A 223 1.29 11.89 -2.55
N ASP A 224 2.60 11.85 -2.83
CA ASP A 224 3.36 13.00 -3.36
C ASP A 224 3.28 13.09 -4.90
N ARG A 225 2.56 12.17 -5.56
CA ARG A 225 2.40 12.08 -7.03
C ARG A 225 3.73 11.97 -7.79
N ARG A 226 4.68 11.23 -7.23
CA ARG A 226 6.00 11.04 -7.85
C ARG A 226 5.91 10.03 -8.99
N ALA A 227 6.62 10.28 -10.09
CA ALA A 227 6.79 9.27 -11.13
C ALA A 227 7.68 8.12 -10.61
N ALA A 228 7.33 6.88 -10.94
CA ALA A 228 7.97 5.68 -10.41
C ALA A 228 9.48 5.61 -10.74
N ALA A 229 9.86 5.88 -11.99
CA ALA A 229 11.25 5.77 -12.44
C ALA A 229 12.22 6.71 -11.70
N PRO A 230 12.00 8.05 -11.65
CA PRO A 230 12.88 8.94 -10.90
C PRO A 230 12.82 8.72 -9.38
N LEU A 231 11.69 8.27 -8.83
CA LEU A 231 11.62 7.90 -7.42
C LEU A 231 12.51 6.67 -7.14
N PHE A 232 12.31 5.59 -7.89
CA PHE A 232 13.05 4.34 -7.69
C PHE A 232 14.56 4.55 -7.78
N SER A 233 15.04 5.28 -8.80
CA SER A 233 16.47 5.57 -8.93
C SER A 233 17.02 6.38 -7.75
N SER A 234 16.25 7.35 -7.23
CA SER A 234 16.61 8.13 -6.06
C SER A 234 16.72 7.28 -4.78
N ILE A 235 15.80 6.34 -4.58
CA ILE A 235 15.83 5.41 -3.43
C ILE A 235 17.01 4.43 -3.54
N CYS A 236 17.32 3.91 -4.74
CA CYS A 236 18.53 3.10 -4.97
C CYS A 236 19.81 3.86 -4.64
N ALA A 237 19.93 5.12 -5.08
CA ALA A 237 21.06 5.96 -4.73
C ALA A 237 21.14 6.23 -3.22
N ALA A 238 20.01 6.31 -2.51
CA ALA A 238 19.96 6.42 -1.06
C ALA A 238 20.52 5.18 -0.36
N ARG A 239 20.14 3.98 -0.82
CA ARG A 239 20.72 2.72 -0.34
C ARG A 239 22.23 2.70 -0.49
N ASP A 240 22.74 3.11 -1.64
CA ASP A 240 24.17 3.08 -1.92
C ASP A 240 24.95 4.09 -1.03
N ARG A 241 24.37 5.27 -0.76
CA ARG A 241 24.92 6.24 0.21
C ARG A 241 24.95 5.67 1.63
N VAL A 242 23.88 5.02 2.07
CA VAL A 242 23.80 4.42 3.40
C VAL A 242 24.82 3.29 3.55
N ALA A 243 24.90 2.39 2.56
CA ALA A 243 25.89 1.32 2.53
C ALA A 243 27.32 1.87 2.64
N ALA A 244 27.67 2.88 1.83
CA ALA A 244 28.99 3.51 1.88
C ALA A 244 29.31 4.17 3.24
N LYS A 245 28.30 4.75 3.90
CA LYS A 245 28.46 5.43 5.20
C LYS A 245 28.56 4.47 6.38
N THR A 246 27.85 3.34 6.33
CA THR A 246 27.63 2.46 7.49
C THR A 246 28.35 1.13 7.40
N GLY A 247 28.79 0.74 6.20
CA GLY A 247 29.38 -0.58 5.95
C GLY A 247 28.34 -1.71 5.80
N ILE A 248 27.03 -1.40 5.85
CA ILE A 248 25.98 -2.37 5.56
C ILE A 248 26.12 -2.84 4.11
N ASP A 249 26.05 -4.16 3.89
CA ASP A 249 25.99 -4.72 2.54
C ASP A 249 24.70 -4.26 1.83
N PRO A 250 24.79 -3.49 0.73
CA PRO A 250 23.62 -2.99 0.03
C PRO A 250 22.72 -4.13 -0.52
N ASN A 251 23.26 -5.33 -0.74
CA ASN A 251 22.47 -6.48 -1.21
C ASN A 251 21.49 -7.01 -0.15
N THR A 252 21.66 -6.62 1.12
CA THR A 252 20.71 -6.97 2.19
C THR A 252 19.46 -6.08 2.18
N ILE A 253 19.48 -4.96 1.45
CA ILE A 253 18.39 -4.00 1.34
C ILE A 253 17.70 -4.17 -0.01
N ARG A 254 16.46 -4.64 0.03
CA ARG A 254 15.60 -4.87 -1.13
C ARG A 254 14.67 -3.69 -1.33
N ILE A 255 14.67 -3.14 -2.55
CA ILE A 255 13.80 -2.01 -2.91
C ILE A 255 12.71 -2.50 -3.85
N GLY A 256 11.46 -2.45 -3.41
CA GLY A 256 10.29 -2.70 -4.24
C GLY A 256 9.66 -1.42 -4.78
N VAL A 257 8.68 -1.56 -5.67
CA VAL A 257 7.93 -0.43 -6.27
C VAL A 257 6.44 -0.57 -6.00
N ALA A 258 5.82 0.54 -5.57
CA ALA A 258 4.38 0.73 -5.47
C ALA A 258 3.95 1.97 -6.25
N GLY A 259 2.64 2.09 -6.51
CA GLY A 259 2.07 3.20 -7.25
C GLY A 259 2.10 2.98 -8.76
N GLY A 260 0.96 3.08 -9.42
CA GLY A 260 0.82 2.80 -10.87
C GLY A 260 0.93 1.32 -11.29
N ILE A 261 1.22 0.39 -10.38
CA ILE A 261 1.31 -1.05 -10.71
C ILE A 261 -0.09 -1.65 -10.87
N ALA A 262 -0.51 -1.84 -12.12
CA ALA A 262 -1.87 -2.26 -12.45
C ALA A 262 -2.02 -3.08 -13.74
N THR A 263 -0.95 -3.20 -14.52
CA THR A 263 -0.95 -3.94 -15.79
C THR A 263 0.32 -4.77 -15.89
N PRO A 264 0.33 -5.83 -16.72
CA PRO A 264 1.55 -6.60 -16.99
C PRO A 264 2.74 -5.73 -17.40
N GLN A 265 2.50 -4.69 -18.20
CA GLN A 265 3.54 -3.74 -18.63
C GLN A 265 4.14 -2.99 -17.44
N ALA A 266 3.32 -2.52 -16.51
CA ALA A 266 3.78 -1.81 -15.31
C ALA A 266 4.63 -2.73 -14.40
N VAL A 267 4.22 -4.00 -14.26
CA VAL A 267 4.98 -5.01 -13.51
C VAL A 267 6.32 -5.31 -14.18
N THR A 268 6.33 -5.54 -15.50
CA THR A 268 7.59 -5.73 -16.26
C THR A 268 8.50 -4.52 -16.14
N ALA A 269 7.96 -3.30 -16.26
CA ALA A 269 8.74 -2.08 -16.12
C ALA A 269 9.38 -1.95 -14.73
N ALA A 270 8.64 -2.23 -13.64
CA ALA A 270 9.18 -2.22 -12.29
C ALA A 270 10.33 -3.22 -12.12
N PHE A 271 10.16 -4.46 -12.55
CA PHE A 271 11.23 -5.46 -12.48
C PHE A 271 12.42 -5.13 -13.38
N SER A 272 12.18 -4.52 -14.54
CA SER A 272 13.25 -4.09 -15.46
C SER A 272 14.07 -2.92 -14.91
N MET A 273 13.49 -2.09 -14.03
CA MET A 273 14.24 -1.08 -13.29
C MET A 273 15.12 -1.70 -12.19
N GLY A 274 14.90 -2.96 -11.81
CA GLY A 274 15.60 -3.64 -10.72
C GLY A 274 14.82 -3.74 -9.42
N ALA A 275 13.48 -3.56 -9.44
CA ALA A 275 12.67 -3.72 -8.25
C ALA A 275 12.75 -5.16 -7.72
N ALA A 276 12.94 -5.31 -6.41
CA ALA A 276 12.95 -6.62 -5.75
C ALA A 276 11.56 -7.27 -5.74
N TYR A 277 10.52 -6.46 -5.58
CA TYR A 277 9.12 -6.85 -5.58
C TYR A 277 8.23 -5.69 -6.07
N VAL A 278 6.99 -6.02 -6.44
CA VAL A 278 5.95 -5.02 -6.74
C VAL A 278 4.87 -5.03 -5.66
N LEU A 279 4.25 -3.88 -5.42
CA LEU A 279 3.11 -3.75 -4.52
C LEU A 279 1.92 -3.11 -5.23
N THR A 280 0.76 -3.73 -5.09
CA THR A 280 -0.50 -3.24 -5.64
C THR A 280 -1.47 -2.83 -4.54
N GLY A 281 -2.28 -1.80 -4.82
CA GLY A 281 -3.26 -1.24 -3.88
C GLY A 281 -4.62 -1.04 -4.55
N SER A 282 -4.76 0.06 -5.31
CA SER A 282 -6.03 0.49 -5.94
C SER A 282 -6.79 -0.67 -6.62
N ILE A 283 -6.11 -1.46 -7.46
CA ILE A 283 -6.74 -2.56 -8.20
C ILE A 283 -7.31 -3.65 -7.29
N ASN A 284 -6.68 -3.88 -6.13
CA ASN A 284 -7.13 -4.90 -5.21
C ASN A 284 -8.34 -4.42 -4.39
N GLN A 285 -8.56 -3.10 -4.31
CA GLN A 285 -9.75 -2.53 -3.67
C GLN A 285 -11.04 -2.92 -4.40
N ALA A 286 -10.96 -3.15 -5.71
CA ALA A 286 -12.07 -3.63 -6.54
C ALA A 286 -12.31 -5.15 -6.41
N ALA A 287 -11.42 -5.89 -5.73
CA ALA A 287 -11.52 -7.33 -5.60
C ALA A 287 -12.66 -7.76 -4.67
N VAL A 288 -13.18 -8.99 -4.84
CA VAL A 288 -14.29 -9.52 -4.03
C VAL A 288 -13.93 -9.67 -2.55
N GLU A 289 -12.64 -9.82 -2.23
CA GLU A 289 -12.13 -9.98 -0.87
C GLU A 289 -12.04 -8.66 -0.11
N SER A 290 -12.03 -7.52 -0.81
CA SER A 290 -11.94 -6.16 -0.27
C SER A 290 -13.09 -5.84 0.69
N GLY A 291 -12.80 -4.99 1.67
CA GLY A 291 -13.76 -4.45 2.63
C GLY A 291 -14.54 -3.24 2.11
N LEU A 292 -14.31 -2.84 0.85
CA LEU A 292 -15.14 -1.83 0.20
C LEU A 292 -16.52 -2.42 -0.17
N SER A 293 -17.58 -1.65 0.05
CA SER A 293 -18.94 -2.04 -0.32
C SER A 293 -19.05 -2.44 -1.79
N LEU A 294 -20.05 -3.26 -2.12
CA LEU A 294 -20.35 -3.63 -3.51
C LEU A 294 -20.55 -2.37 -4.37
N ALA A 295 -21.29 -1.37 -3.88
CA ALA A 295 -21.50 -0.11 -4.58
C ALA A 295 -20.17 0.62 -4.85
N GLY A 296 -19.28 0.69 -3.85
CA GLY A 296 -17.95 1.27 -4.04
C GLY A 296 -17.10 0.52 -5.06
N ARG A 297 -17.10 -0.81 -5.05
CA ARG A 297 -16.38 -1.63 -6.03
C ARG A 297 -16.94 -1.48 -7.45
N GLN A 298 -18.26 -1.34 -7.59
CA GLN A 298 -18.92 -1.05 -8.86
C GLN A 298 -18.51 0.32 -9.42
N LEU A 299 -18.28 1.33 -8.56
CA LEU A 299 -17.74 2.61 -8.99
C LEU A 299 -16.28 2.46 -9.48
N LEU A 300 -15.43 1.74 -8.73
CA LEU A 300 -14.04 1.49 -9.12
C LEU A 300 -13.93 0.80 -10.48
N ALA A 301 -14.80 -0.15 -10.78
CA ALA A 301 -14.80 -0.90 -12.04
C ALA A 301 -15.14 -0.05 -13.27
N LYS A 302 -15.73 1.13 -13.08
CA LYS A 302 -16.09 2.08 -14.15
C LYS A 302 -15.08 3.20 -14.33
N ALA A 303 -14.04 3.27 -13.51
CA ALA A 303 -13.04 4.33 -13.57
C ALA A 303 -12.14 4.15 -14.80
N GLY A 304 -11.86 5.23 -15.53
CA GLY A 304 -10.71 5.33 -16.43
C GLY A 304 -9.48 5.94 -15.72
N PRO A 305 -8.29 5.95 -16.34
CA PRO A 305 -7.07 6.48 -15.73
C PRO A 305 -7.19 7.96 -15.33
N ALA A 306 -8.00 8.73 -16.07
CA ALA A 306 -8.25 10.14 -15.81
C ALA A 306 -9.34 10.39 -14.74
N ASP A 307 -9.99 9.35 -14.21
CA ASP A 307 -11.13 9.45 -13.29
C ASP A 307 -10.73 9.58 -11.81
N VAL A 308 -9.55 10.14 -11.56
CA VAL A 308 -9.04 10.46 -10.21
C VAL A 308 -8.80 11.96 -10.04
N ALA A 309 -8.84 12.43 -8.80
CA ALA A 309 -8.52 13.79 -8.43
C ALA A 309 -7.90 13.84 -7.03
N MET A 310 -7.09 14.86 -6.77
CA MET A 310 -6.73 15.21 -5.40
C MET A 310 -7.93 15.81 -4.68
N ALA A 311 -8.09 15.50 -3.40
CA ALA A 311 -9.09 16.06 -2.50
C ALA A 311 -8.45 16.34 -1.12
N PRO A 312 -8.92 17.33 -0.35
CA PRO A 312 -8.38 17.60 0.97
C PRO A 312 -8.43 16.38 1.90
N ALA A 313 -7.34 16.14 2.62
CA ALA A 313 -7.23 15.09 3.63
C ALA A 313 -7.84 15.53 4.96
N ALA A 314 -8.44 14.62 5.73
CA ALA A 314 -9.12 14.96 6.98
C ALA A 314 -8.16 15.18 8.16
N ASP A 315 -7.01 14.48 8.16
CA ASP A 315 -5.99 14.42 9.21
C ASP A 315 -5.01 15.60 9.21
N MET A 316 -4.95 16.36 8.11
CA MET A 316 -4.15 17.58 7.97
C MET A 316 -4.85 18.61 7.08
N PHE A 317 -6.18 18.70 7.20
CA PHE A 317 -7.04 19.59 6.42
C PHE A 317 -6.56 21.03 6.46
N GLU A 318 -6.26 21.54 7.66
CA GLU A 318 -5.82 22.92 7.87
C GLU A 318 -4.47 23.24 7.21
N GLN A 319 -3.64 22.22 6.99
CA GLN A 319 -2.31 22.34 6.35
C GLN A 319 -2.39 22.21 4.83
N GLY A 320 -3.58 21.92 4.27
CA GLY A 320 -3.78 21.76 2.83
C GLY A 320 -3.21 20.48 2.26
N VAL A 321 -3.00 19.44 3.08
CA VAL A 321 -2.63 18.12 2.59
C VAL A 321 -3.80 17.53 1.81
N GLU A 322 -3.48 16.84 0.71
CA GLU A 322 -4.46 16.21 -0.16
C GLU A 322 -4.24 14.69 -0.25
N VAL A 323 -5.29 13.97 -0.61
CA VAL A 323 -5.30 12.55 -0.95
C VAL A 323 -5.87 12.35 -2.35
N GLN A 324 -5.36 11.36 -3.08
CA GLN A 324 -5.86 11.00 -4.40
C GLN A 324 -7.07 10.04 -4.29
N VAL A 325 -8.18 10.45 -4.87
CA VAL A 325 -9.48 9.78 -4.76
C VAL A 325 -10.15 9.62 -6.12
N LEU A 326 -11.07 8.66 -6.21
CA LEU A 326 -11.98 8.52 -7.34
C LEU A 326 -12.84 9.80 -7.48
N LYS A 327 -12.96 10.32 -8.71
CA LYS A 327 -13.83 11.46 -9.02
C LYS A 327 -15.07 11.09 -9.85
N ARG A 328 -15.07 9.93 -10.52
CA ARG A 328 -16.21 9.50 -11.34
C ARG A 328 -17.25 8.79 -10.48
N GLY A 329 -18.50 9.23 -10.59
CA GLY A 329 -19.64 8.65 -9.87
C GLY A 329 -19.76 9.08 -8.40
N THR A 330 -18.91 9.99 -7.94
CA THR A 330 -18.96 10.63 -6.62
C THR A 330 -18.64 12.11 -6.76
N LEU A 331 -19.20 12.96 -5.90
CA LEU A 331 -18.92 14.40 -5.83
C LEU A 331 -17.93 14.74 -4.71
N PHE A 332 -17.42 13.74 -3.96
CA PHE A 332 -16.57 13.93 -2.80
C PHE A 332 -15.40 14.87 -3.04
N ALA A 333 -14.63 14.67 -4.13
CA ALA A 333 -13.47 15.51 -4.42
C ALA A 333 -13.85 16.98 -4.64
N MET A 334 -14.96 17.24 -5.35
CA MET A 334 -15.46 18.59 -5.60
C MET A 334 -15.98 19.23 -4.32
N ARG A 335 -16.78 18.50 -3.54
CA ARG A 335 -17.32 18.94 -2.25
C ARG A 335 -16.19 19.25 -1.26
N GLY A 336 -15.22 18.35 -1.14
CA GLY A 336 -14.04 18.56 -0.29
C GLY A 336 -13.25 19.82 -0.67
N LYS A 337 -12.98 20.03 -1.97
CA LYS A 337 -12.29 21.25 -2.43
C LYS A 337 -13.06 22.52 -2.12
N LYS A 338 -14.37 22.53 -2.31
CA LYS A 338 -15.20 23.70 -1.98
C LYS A 338 -15.22 23.96 -0.46
N LEU A 339 -15.32 22.92 0.37
CA LEU A 339 -15.18 23.07 1.83
C LEU A 339 -13.82 23.68 2.20
N PHE A 340 -12.72 23.22 1.60
CA PHE A 340 -11.39 23.78 1.85
C PHE A 340 -11.27 25.23 1.37
N TYR A 341 -11.83 25.57 0.21
CA TYR A 341 -11.89 26.96 -0.28
C TYR A 341 -12.62 27.88 0.71
N LEU A 342 -13.80 27.46 1.20
CA LEU A 342 -14.56 28.22 2.20
C LEU A 342 -13.76 28.39 3.50
N TYR A 343 -13.09 27.34 3.97
CA TYR A 343 -12.20 27.42 5.13
C TYR A 343 -11.06 28.44 4.91
N ARG A 344 -10.40 28.40 3.75
CA ARG A 344 -9.26 29.28 3.43
C ARG A 344 -9.63 30.76 3.29
N SER A 345 -10.91 31.08 3.12
CA SER A 345 -11.40 32.46 3.16
C SER A 345 -11.30 33.10 4.55
N GLY A 346 -11.14 32.30 5.60
CA GLY A 346 -11.11 32.77 6.99
C GLY A 346 -12.49 33.02 7.60
N ALA A 347 -13.57 32.80 6.83
CA ALA A 347 -14.93 32.99 7.31
C ALA A 347 -15.35 31.92 8.33
N ALA A 348 -16.20 32.32 9.28
CA ALA A 348 -17.02 31.41 10.06
C ALA A 348 -18.27 31.01 9.25
N PHE A 349 -18.90 29.89 9.60
CA PHE A 349 -20.14 29.45 8.93
C PHE A 349 -21.21 30.55 8.92
N GLU A 350 -21.38 31.24 10.04
CA GLU A 350 -22.38 32.30 10.24
C GLU A 350 -22.13 33.53 9.37
N THR A 351 -20.89 33.72 8.92
CA THR A 351 -20.49 34.86 8.08
C THR A 351 -20.43 34.53 6.59
N LEU A 352 -20.67 33.27 6.20
CA LEU A 352 -20.74 32.87 4.79
C LEU A 352 -21.98 33.46 4.12
N ASP A 353 -21.91 33.65 2.79
CA ASP A 353 -23.08 33.96 1.98
C ASP A 353 -24.19 32.91 2.22
N PRO A 354 -25.49 33.30 2.26
CA PRO A 354 -26.58 32.35 2.51
C PRO A 354 -26.61 31.14 1.56
N LYS A 355 -26.19 31.34 0.31
CA LYS A 355 -26.07 30.25 -0.69
C LYS A 355 -25.01 29.21 -0.29
N ASP A 356 -23.92 29.64 0.34
CA ASP A 356 -22.82 28.77 0.76
C ASP A 356 -23.14 28.11 2.09
N GLN A 357 -23.87 28.77 2.99
CA GLN A 357 -24.44 28.14 4.18
C GLN A 357 -25.36 26.97 3.81
N ALA A 358 -26.34 27.24 2.93
CA ALA A 358 -27.27 26.21 2.45
C ALA A 358 -26.54 25.05 1.75
N TRP A 359 -25.52 25.37 0.93
CA TRP A 359 -24.70 24.34 0.28
C TRP A 359 -23.90 23.50 1.28
N VAL A 360 -23.33 24.11 2.33
CA VAL A 360 -22.60 23.38 3.38
C VAL A 360 -23.53 22.42 4.12
N GLU A 361 -24.72 22.86 4.51
CA GLU A 361 -25.69 21.99 5.20
C GLU A 361 -26.20 20.84 4.30
N ASP A 362 -26.42 21.09 3.01
CA ASP A 362 -26.72 20.04 2.01
C ASP A 362 -25.61 18.98 1.93
N VAL A 363 -24.35 19.41 1.86
CA VAL A 363 -23.19 18.51 1.77
C VAL A 363 -23.00 17.69 3.04
N ILE A 364 -23.16 18.31 4.22
CA ILE A 364 -23.07 17.61 5.49
C ILE A 364 -24.25 16.62 5.61
N GLY A 365 -25.44 17.04 5.14
CA GLY A 365 -26.69 16.29 5.22
C GLY A 365 -27.46 16.52 6.53
N GLU A 366 -27.08 17.55 7.29
CA GLU A 366 -27.74 17.98 8.54
C GLU A 366 -27.44 19.46 8.81
N PRO A 367 -28.24 20.15 9.65
CA PRO A 367 -27.96 21.52 10.04
C PRO A 367 -26.57 21.67 10.67
N PHE A 368 -25.87 22.77 10.36
CA PHE A 368 -24.49 22.97 10.80
C PHE A 368 -24.36 22.95 12.34
N ALA A 369 -25.35 23.50 13.05
CA ALA A 369 -25.38 23.49 14.51
C ALA A 369 -25.40 22.06 15.09
N ALA A 370 -26.13 21.13 14.46
CA ALA A 370 -26.18 19.73 14.87
C ALA A 370 -24.85 19.03 14.58
N ALA A 371 -24.29 19.25 13.39
CA ALA A 371 -22.98 18.73 13.01
C ALA A 371 -21.87 19.23 13.95
N TRP A 372 -21.90 20.52 14.32
CA TRP A 372 -20.98 21.11 15.28
C TRP A 372 -21.12 20.46 16.65
N LYS A 373 -22.35 20.34 17.17
CA LYS A 373 -22.60 19.71 18.47
C LYS A 373 -21.99 18.30 18.53
N ALA A 374 -22.26 17.46 17.53
CA ALA A 374 -21.70 16.10 17.46
C ALA A 374 -20.16 16.10 17.38
N THR A 375 -19.60 17.01 16.58
CA THR A 375 -18.15 17.16 16.41
C THR A 375 -17.47 17.58 17.72
N ARG A 376 -18.04 18.56 18.40
CA ARG A 376 -17.56 19.03 19.71
C ARG A 376 -17.66 17.93 20.76
N ASP A 377 -18.78 17.23 20.85
CA ASP A 377 -19.00 16.16 21.84
C ASP A 377 -17.95 15.02 21.67
N TYR A 378 -17.45 14.79 20.45
CA TYR A 378 -16.32 13.88 20.17
C TYR A 378 -14.96 14.51 20.53
N ILE A 379 -14.66 15.70 20.03
CA ILE A 379 -13.33 16.33 20.21
C ILE A 379 -13.09 16.68 21.67
N SER A 380 -14.11 17.05 22.45
CA SER A 380 -13.97 17.28 23.90
C SER A 380 -13.48 16.05 24.67
N LYS A 381 -13.63 14.84 24.13
CA LYS A 381 -13.11 13.60 24.74
C LYS A 381 -11.67 13.30 24.31
N VAL A 382 -11.34 13.61 23.06
CA VAL A 382 -10.06 13.21 22.43
C VAL A 382 -9.00 14.30 22.54
N ASN A 383 -9.41 15.57 22.40
CA ASN A 383 -8.54 16.75 22.45
C ASN A 383 -9.30 17.98 23.00
N PRO A 384 -9.49 18.09 24.33
CA PRO A 384 -10.27 19.17 24.95
C PRO A 384 -9.79 20.58 24.57
N ARG A 385 -8.47 20.78 24.45
CA ARG A 385 -7.88 22.08 24.07
C ARG A 385 -8.29 22.53 22.66
N GLU A 386 -8.45 21.59 21.73
CA GLU A 386 -8.91 21.90 20.36
C GLU A 386 -10.40 22.27 20.35
N ALA A 387 -11.21 21.63 21.21
CA ALA A 387 -12.61 22.01 21.38
C ALA A 387 -12.75 23.42 21.95
N GLU A 388 -12.00 23.76 23.01
CA GLU A 388 -11.98 25.12 23.60
C GLU A 388 -11.60 26.19 22.58
N ARG A 389 -10.56 25.94 21.77
CA ARG A 389 -10.16 26.87 20.71
C ARG A 389 -11.25 27.06 19.66
N ALA A 390 -11.93 25.99 19.27
CA ALA A 390 -12.98 26.05 18.26
C ALA A 390 -14.27 26.76 18.74
N GLU A 391 -14.54 26.83 20.05
CA GLU A 391 -15.64 27.64 20.58
C GLU A 391 -15.38 29.15 20.42
N GLN A 392 -14.10 29.57 20.36
CA GLN A 392 -13.70 30.97 20.23
C GLN A 392 -13.37 31.37 18.78
N ASP A 393 -13.17 30.40 17.89
CA ASP A 393 -12.73 30.59 16.51
C ASP A 393 -13.72 29.92 15.54
N GLY A 394 -14.60 30.73 14.95
CA GLY A 394 -15.64 30.26 14.03
C GLY A 394 -15.10 29.61 12.75
N ASN A 395 -13.89 29.98 12.30
CA ASN A 395 -13.24 29.35 11.16
C ASN A 395 -12.66 27.97 11.55
N LYS A 396 -12.09 27.85 12.76
CA LYS A 396 -11.69 26.54 13.32
C LYS A 396 -12.88 25.62 13.52
N ARG A 397 -14.01 26.13 14.04
CA ARG A 397 -15.27 25.37 14.15
C ARG A 397 -15.70 24.82 12.79
N PHE A 398 -15.71 25.65 11.76
CA PHE A 398 -16.00 25.22 10.38
C PHE A 398 -15.04 24.13 9.91
N ALA A 399 -13.73 24.30 10.14
CA ALA A 399 -12.71 23.31 9.77
C ALA A 399 -12.96 21.94 10.40
N LEU A 400 -13.35 21.89 11.68
CA LEU A 400 -13.63 20.63 12.38
C LEU A 400 -14.87 19.92 11.82
N VAL A 401 -15.92 20.67 11.49
CA VAL A 401 -17.12 20.11 10.84
C VAL A 401 -16.79 19.61 9.42
N ALA A 402 -16.00 20.35 8.65
CA ALA A 402 -15.54 19.92 7.34
C ALA A 402 -14.68 18.65 7.42
N ARG A 403 -13.77 18.56 8.41
CA ARG A 403 -12.97 17.34 8.69
C ARG A 403 -13.86 16.14 9.00
N ARG A 404 -14.94 16.32 9.76
CA ARG A 404 -15.91 15.25 10.02
C ARG A 404 -16.55 14.72 8.73
N TYR A 405 -16.96 15.60 7.80
CA TYR A 405 -17.45 15.20 6.48
C TYR A 405 -16.39 14.38 5.72
N LEU A 406 -15.16 14.91 5.62
CA LEU A 406 -14.06 14.26 4.91
C LEU A 406 -13.73 12.88 5.49
N PHE A 407 -13.71 12.76 6.82
CA PHE A 407 -13.46 11.51 7.53
C PHE A 407 -14.57 10.48 7.32
N ASN A 408 -15.84 10.92 7.29
CA ASN A 408 -17.00 10.06 7.13
C ASN A 408 -17.17 9.55 5.70
N GLY A 409 -16.68 10.27 4.69
CA GLY A 409 -16.77 9.83 3.29
C GLY A 409 -16.20 8.43 3.05
N ALA A 410 -15.12 8.07 3.73
CA ALA A 410 -14.53 6.73 3.64
C ALA A 410 -15.37 5.67 4.35
N GLN A 411 -16.07 6.04 5.44
CA GLN A 411 -16.98 5.15 6.15
C GLN A 411 -18.22 4.84 5.28
N LEU A 412 -18.83 5.87 4.70
CA LEU A 412 -19.99 5.72 3.80
C LEU A 412 -19.70 4.77 2.64
N ALA A 413 -18.52 4.91 2.02
CA ALA A 413 -18.08 4.03 0.94
C ALA A 413 -17.86 2.57 1.38
N ARG A 414 -17.43 2.34 2.62
CA ARG A 414 -17.26 0.99 3.21
C ARG A 414 -18.59 0.34 3.55
N ASP A 415 -19.46 1.08 4.24
CA ASP A 415 -20.76 0.57 4.70
C ASP A 415 -21.74 0.40 3.53
N GLY A 416 -21.54 1.14 2.45
CA GLY A 416 -22.37 1.02 1.26
C GLY A 416 -23.70 1.77 1.38
N ASP A 417 -23.71 2.90 2.10
CA ASP A 417 -24.88 3.78 2.19
C ASP A 417 -25.24 4.36 0.81
N THR A 418 -26.19 3.71 0.16
CA THR A 418 -26.63 4.06 -1.20
C THR A 418 -27.31 5.42 -1.29
N ALA A 419 -27.78 6.00 -0.18
CA ALA A 419 -28.31 7.36 -0.16
C ALA A 419 -27.19 8.42 -0.23
N ARG A 420 -25.95 8.04 0.08
CA ARG A 420 -24.78 8.94 0.16
C ARG A 420 -23.68 8.62 -0.84
N VAL A 421 -24.00 7.97 -1.96
CA VAL A 421 -23.01 7.62 -3.02
C VAL A 421 -22.22 8.83 -3.51
N ALA A 422 -22.86 10.00 -3.62
CA ALA A 422 -22.20 11.25 -4.01
C ALA A 422 -21.13 11.73 -3.01
N ASP A 423 -21.09 11.18 -1.80
CA ASP A 423 -20.15 11.51 -0.74
C ASP A 423 -19.12 10.42 -0.47
N TYR A 424 -19.11 9.36 -1.27
CA TYR A 424 -18.13 8.29 -1.12
C TYR A 424 -16.72 8.83 -1.37
N GLN A 425 -15.88 8.73 -0.35
CA GLN A 425 -14.44 8.87 -0.47
C GLN A 425 -13.85 7.49 -0.76
N ILE A 426 -13.37 7.30 -1.99
CA ILE A 426 -12.68 6.07 -2.39
C ILE A 426 -11.27 6.45 -2.81
N TRP A 427 -10.28 6.07 -2.00
CA TRP A 427 -8.86 6.28 -2.29
C TRP A 427 -8.44 5.42 -3.47
N CYS A 428 -8.09 6.07 -4.58
CA CYS A 428 -7.87 5.39 -5.84
C CYS A 428 -6.92 6.21 -6.70
N GLY A 429 -5.89 5.58 -7.27
CA GLY A 429 -4.97 6.19 -8.23
C GLY A 429 -5.31 5.80 -9.67
N PRO A 430 -4.60 6.39 -10.66
CA PRO A 430 -4.83 6.10 -12.09
C PRO A 430 -4.64 4.62 -12.45
N ALA A 431 -3.90 3.87 -11.62
CA ALA A 431 -3.73 2.43 -11.72
C ALA A 431 -5.06 1.66 -11.82
N GLN A 432 -6.12 2.07 -11.10
CA GLN A 432 -7.42 1.39 -11.23
C GLN A 432 -7.98 1.50 -12.63
N GLY A 433 -7.86 2.67 -13.25
CA GLY A 433 -8.34 2.91 -14.61
C GLY A 433 -7.54 2.14 -15.64
N ALA A 434 -6.21 2.14 -15.51
CA ALA A 434 -5.34 1.36 -16.39
C ALA A 434 -5.63 -0.16 -16.29
N PHE A 435 -5.92 -0.66 -15.08
CA PHE A 435 -6.39 -2.03 -14.91
C PHE A 435 -7.72 -2.27 -15.62
N ASN A 436 -8.70 -1.36 -15.47
CA ASN A 436 -10.01 -1.50 -16.10
C ASN A 436 -9.91 -1.53 -17.64
N GLU A 437 -9.10 -0.65 -18.24
CA GLU A 437 -8.82 -0.66 -19.69
C GLU A 437 -8.14 -1.97 -20.12
N TRP A 438 -7.21 -2.49 -19.32
CA TRP A 438 -6.53 -3.75 -19.63
C TRP A 438 -7.46 -4.98 -19.57
N VAL A 439 -8.44 -4.99 -18.66
CA VAL A 439 -9.36 -6.12 -18.50
C VAL A 439 -10.67 -5.98 -19.30
N GLU A 440 -10.88 -4.88 -20.02
CA GLU A 440 -12.07 -4.64 -20.82
C GLU A 440 -12.31 -5.76 -21.85
N GLY A 441 -13.56 -6.21 -21.97
CA GLY A 441 -13.95 -7.31 -22.85
C GLY A 441 -13.54 -8.70 -22.36
N THR A 442 -12.91 -8.81 -21.18
CA THR A 442 -12.45 -10.09 -20.61
C THR A 442 -13.28 -10.54 -19.42
N PHE A 443 -12.99 -11.74 -18.90
CA PHE A 443 -13.68 -12.22 -17.70
C PHE A 443 -13.43 -11.34 -16.47
N LEU A 444 -12.29 -10.64 -16.37
CA LEU A 444 -11.96 -9.75 -15.26
C LEU A 444 -12.66 -8.39 -15.32
N GLU A 445 -13.31 -8.04 -16.43
CA GLU A 445 -14.15 -6.84 -16.51
C GLU A 445 -15.22 -6.87 -15.41
N LYS A 446 -15.87 -8.04 -15.26
CA LYS A 446 -16.89 -8.32 -14.25
C LYS A 446 -16.27 -8.40 -12.85
N ILE A 447 -16.77 -7.58 -11.93
CA ILE A 447 -16.20 -7.44 -10.58
C ILE A 447 -16.28 -8.71 -9.73
N GLU A 448 -17.25 -9.58 -9.98
CA GLU A 448 -17.39 -10.88 -9.32
C GLU A 448 -16.22 -11.83 -9.65
N ASN A 449 -15.53 -11.61 -10.76
CA ASN A 449 -14.36 -12.40 -11.15
C ASN A 449 -13.04 -11.80 -10.67
N ARG A 450 -13.06 -10.57 -10.12
CA ARG A 450 -11.87 -9.90 -9.60
C ARG A 450 -11.55 -10.47 -8.21
N THR A 451 -10.81 -11.58 -8.19
CA THR A 451 -10.22 -12.11 -6.96
C THR A 451 -8.77 -11.66 -6.86
N VAL A 452 -8.23 -11.57 -5.65
CA VAL A 452 -6.80 -11.24 -5.43
C VAL A 452 -5.90 -12.18 -6.23
N ARG A 453 -6.25 -13.47 -6.26
CA ARG A 453 -5.55 -14.49 -7.02
C ARG A 453 -5.54 -14.20 -8.52
N GLN A 454 -6.71 -14.00 -9.13
CA GLN A 454 -6.78 -13.77 -10.57
C GLN A 454 -6.05 -12.50 -10.97
N ILE A 455 -6.14 -11.44 -10.15
CA ILE A 455 -5.40 -10.18 -10.39
C ILE A 455 -3.90 -10.45 -10.36
N ALA A 456 -3.37 -10.98 -9.25
CA ALA A 456 -1.93 -11.17 -9.07
C ALA A 456 -1.34 -12.12 -10.14
N TRP A 457 -2.00 -13.25 -10.40
CA TRP A 457 -1.49 -14.26 -11.33
C TRP A 457 -1.48 -13.76 -12.77
N ASN A 458 -2.53 -13.06 -13.21
CA ASN A 458 -2.55 -12.49 -14.57
C ASN A 458 -1.50 -11.38 -14.75
N LEU A 459 -1.25 -10.57 -13.71
CA LEU A 459 -0.20 -9.55 -13.77
C LEU A 459 1.19 -10.17 -13.86
N MET A 460 1.47 -11.19 -13.04
CA MET A 460 2.78 -11.86 -13.01
C MET A 460 3.02 -12.72 -14.26
N GLU A 461 2.02 -13.47 -14.72
CA GLU A 461 2.08 -14.24 -15.98
C GLU A 461 2.26 -13.33 -17.18
N GLY A 462 1.45 -12.28 -17.28
CA GLY A 462 1.60 -11.30 -18.35
C GLY A 462 2.98 -10.64 -18.33
N ALA A 463 3.51 -10.32 -17.15
CA ALA A 463 4.83 -9.73 -17.02
C ALA A 463 5.94 -10.69 -17.46
N ALA A 464 5.81 -11.99 -17.20
CA ALA A 464 6.77 -13.00 -17.67
C ALA A 464 6.79 -13.08 -19.21
N ARG A 465 5.61 -13.06 -19.84
CA ARG A 465 5.49 -13.05 -21.31
C ARG A 465 6.05 -11.79 -21.95
N ILE A 466 5.75 -10.62 -21.39
CA ILE A 466 6.31 -9.34 -21.88
C ILE A 466 7.83 -9.31 -21.70
N THR A 467 8.35 -9.85 -20.59
CA THR A 467 9.79 -9.96 -20.38
C THR A 467 10.43 -10.88 -21.41
N ARG A 468 9.80 -12.02 -21.77
CA ARG A 468 10.26 -12.86 -22.89
C ARG A 468 10.32 -12.09 -24.20
N ALA A 469 9.25 -11.36 -24.53
CA ALA A 469 9.20 -10.55 -25.74
C ALA A 469 10.33 -9.49 -25.76
N ALA A 470 10.61 -8.87 -24.62
CA ALA A 470 11.73 -7.94 -24.46
C ALA A 470 13.09 -8.61 -24.63
N GLN A 471 13.31 -9.81 -24.08
CA GLN A 471 14.56 -10.57 -24.26
C GLN A 471 14.81 -10.91 -25.73
N LEU A 472 13.79 -11.36 -26.45
CA LEU A 472 13.87 -11.65 -27.88
C LEU A 472 14.25 -10.38 -28.68
N ARG A 473 13.66 -9.23 -28.36
CA ARG A 473 14.06 -7.95 -28.97
C ARG A 473 15.51 -7.58 -28.64
N ALA A 474 15.94 -7.79 -27.40
CA ALA A 474 17.30 -7.44 -26.95
C ALA A 474 18.39 -8.26 -27.67
N VAL A 475 18.05 -9.45 -28.17
CA VAL A 475 18.95 -10.30 -28.97
C VAL A 475 18.73 -10.16 -30.48
N GLY A 476 18.04 -9.10 -30.92
CA GLY A 476 17.91 -8.74 -32.33
C GLY A 476 16.74 -9.38 -33.08
N VAL A 477 15.88 -10.15 -32.41
CA VAL A 477 14.70 -10.75 -33.06
C VAL A 477 13.64 -9.67 -33.32
N ALA A 478 13.09 -9.68 -34.54
CA ALA A 478 12.00 -8.80 -34.95
C ALA A 478 10.66 -9.21 -34.30
N VAL A 479 10.48 -8.85 -33.02
CA VAL A 479 9.26 -9.15 -32.26
C VAL A 479 8.15 -8.13 -32.57
N PRO A 480 6.95 -8.57 -33.01
CA PRO A 480 5.85 -7.65 -33.34
C PRO A 480 5.37 -6.89 -32.09
N PRO A 481 4.89 -5.63 -32.23
CA PRO A 481 4.38 -4.86 -31.10
C PRO A 481 3.28 -5.57 -30.30
N THR A 482 2.45 -6.39 -30.95
CA THR A 482 1.37 -7.16 -30.31
C THR A 482 1.85 -8.23 -29.34
N ALA A 483 3.12 -8.65 -29.39
CA ALA A 483 3.70 -9.57 -28.40
C ALA A 483 3.88 -8.94 -27.00
N PHE A 484 3.76 -7.61 -26.91
CA PHE A 484 3.77 -6.85 -25.64
C PHE A 484 2.36 -6.65 -25.07
N SER A 485 1.35 -7.22 -25.72
CA SER A 485 -0.04 -7.24 -25.26
C SER A 485 -0.33 -8.60 -24.65
N TYR A 486 -0.77 -8.60 -23.39
CA TYR A 486 -1.25 -9.79 -22.69
C TYR A 486 -2.72 -9.60 -22.33
N ALA A 487 -3.58 -10.54 -22.73
CA ALA A 487 -4.97 -10.56 -22.33
C ALA A 487 -5.14 -11.50 -21.13
N PRO A 488 -5.92 -11.12 -20.09
CA PRO A 488 -6.22 -11.97 -18.95
C PRO A 488 -6.69 -13.38 -19.32
N GLN A 489 -6.11 -14.38 -18.65
CA GLN A 489 -6.50 -15.78 -18.69
C GLN A 489 -7.12 -16.19 -17.34
N LYS A 490 -8.14 -17.05 -17.40
CA LYS A 490 -8.81 -17.53 -16.19
C LYS A 490 -8.02 -18.70 -15.61
N PHE A 491 -7.36 -18.48 -14.49
CA PHE A 491 -6.66 -19.54 -13.75
C PHE A 491 -7.65 -20.38 -12.93
N SER A 492 -7.35 -21.65 -12.69
CA SER A 492 -8.20 -22.48 -11.84
C SER A 492 -8.14 -21.98 -10.39
N GLU A 493 -9.24 -22.06 -9.64
CA GLU A 493 -9.23 -21.81 -8.19
C GLU A 493 -8.62 -22.97 -7.40
N THR A 494 -8.56 -24.17 -7.99
CA THR A 494 -8.02 -25.39 -7.35
C THR A 494 -6.54 -25.62 -7.63
N GLU A 495 -5.93 -24.85 -8.52
CA GLU A 495 -4.51 -24.97 -8.82
C GLU A 495 -3.69 -24.59 -7.58
N ALA A 496 -2.72 -25.42 -7.21
CA ALA A 496 -1.91 -25.15 -6.03
C ALA A 496 -1.13 -23.84 -6.22
N ALA A 497 -1.13 -23.01 -5.18
CA ALA A 497 -0.20 -21.90 -5.12
C ALA A 497 1.22 -22.42 -5.00
#